data_AF-A0A1J3HF44-F1
#
_entry.id   AF-A0A1J3HF44-F1
#
_cell.length_a   1.000
_cell.length_b   1.000
_cell.length_c   1.000
_cell.angle_alpha   90.00
_cell.angle_beta   90.00
_cell.angle_gamma   90.00
#
_symmetry.space_group_name_H-M   'P 1'
#
loop_
_entity.id
_entity.type
_entity.pdbx_description
1 polymer ?
#
loop_
_entity_poly.entity_id
_entity_poly.type
_entity_poly.pdbx_seq_one_letter_code
_entity_poly.pdbx_strand_id
1 'polypeptide(L)'
;IVTAYPLLLIADAEKSLGPKLKFLQSRGALRSELTEILTKVPKILAMKKDKATSVYYDFVKEIIKADKSSKFETLCHSSLPHGSRQDNKIRNVLVLRELGVPQRLFFALLISDHSLVCGEGKFQESLKKVVEMGFDPKTSRFIEALRAVYQLSDKAIQEKVDVYERLGFAVGDVWAIFKKWPQFLINSEKKIL
;
A
#
# COMPACT_ATOMS: atom_id res chain seq x y z
N ILE A 1 -8.42 1.08 15.72
CA ILE A 1 -7.60 -0.16 15.86
C ILE A 1 -8.42 -1.40 15.58
N VAL A 2 -9.41 -1.75 16.42
CA VAL A 2 -10.22 -2.98 16.28
C VAL A 2 -10.88 -3.10 14.90
N THR A 3 -11.49 -2.03 14.39
CA THR A 3 -12.12 -2.01 13.06
C THR A 3 -11.16 -2.36 11.91
N ALA A 4 -9.89 -1.98 12.02
CA ALA A 4 -8.88 -2.20 10.97
C ALA A 4 -8.05 -3.49 11.18
N TYR A 5 -8.00 -4.01 12.41
CA TYR A 5 -7.34 -5.27 12.75
C TYR A 5 -8.13 -6.03 13.84
N PRO A 6 -9.28 -6.65 13.49
CA PRO A 6 -10.14 -7.33 14.46
C PRO A 6 -9.47 -8.53 15.13
N LEU A 7 -8.51 -9.17 14.43
CA LEU A 7 -7.73 -10.31 14.95
C LEU A 7 -6.94 -9.95 16.22
N LEU A 8 -6.76 -8.67 16.53
CA LEU A 8 -6.22 -8.22 17.81
C LEU A 8 -7.01 -8.79 19.01
N LEU A 9 -8.33 -8.92 18.88
CA LEU A 9 -9.21 -9.37 19.96
C LEU A 9 -9.02 -10.84 20.35
N ILE A 10 -8.44 -11.64 19.46
CA ILE A 10 -8.17 -13.07 19.69
C ILE A 10 -6.67 -13.36 19.86
N ALA A 11 -5.82 -12.32 19.80
CA ALA A 11 -4.38 -12.48 19.95
C ALA A 11 -4.01 -12.63 21.43
N ASP A 12 -3.08 -13.55 21.72
CA ASP A 12 -2.54 -13.70 23.06
C ASP A 12 -1.73 -12.44 23.46
N ALA A 13 -2.15 -11.78 24.54
CA ALA A 13 -1.55 -10.54 24.99
C ALA A 13 -0.07 -10.70 25.37
N GLU A 14 0.28 -11.79 26.05
CA GLU A 14 1.62 -12.01 26.61
C GLU A 14 2.55 -12.68 25.60
N LYS A 15 2.04 -13.62 24.81
CA LYS A 15 2.84 -14.41 23.86
C LYS A 15 2.92 -13.77 22.48
N SER A 16 1.93 -12.97 22.08
CA SER A 16 1.87 -12.39 20.73
C SER A 16 2.11 -10.88 20.73
N LEU A 17 1.30 -10.13 21.49
CA LEU A 17 1.30 -8.66 21.42
C LEU A 17 2.43 -8.04 22.23
N GLY A 18 2.66 -8.52 23.46
CA GLY A 18 3.68 -8.03 24.37
C GLY A 18 5.09 -8.01 23.76
N PRO A 19 5.59 -9.11 23.17
CA PRO A 19 6.89 -9.15 22.52
C PRO A 19 7.00 -8.14 21.37
N LYS A 20 5.94 -7.97 20.57
CA LYS A 20 5.93 -7.00 19.46
C LYS A 20 5.94 -5.57 19.95
N LEU A 21 5.17 -5.25 20.98
CA LEU A 21 5.16 -3.91 21.56
C LEU A 21 6.53 -3.58 22.19
N LYS A 22 7.14 -4.52 22.91
CA LYS A 22 8.50 -4.38 23.46
C LYS A 22 9.55 -4.17 22.35
N PHE A 23 9.46 -4.94 21.27
CA PHE A 23 10.33 -4.78 20.10
C PHE A 23 10.17 -3.41 19.44
N LEU A 24 8.93 -2.94 19.24
CA LEU A 24 8.70 -1.60 18.67
C LEU A 24 9.19 -0.49 19.61
N GLN A 25 9.04 -0.68 20.92
CA GLN A 25 9.48 0.29 21.92
C GLN A 25 11.02 0.34 22.06
N SER A 26 11.72 -0.79 21.92
CA SER A 26 13.20 -0.83 21.99
C SER A 26 13.88 -0.10 20.83
N ARG A 27 13.12 0.30 19.80
CA ARG A 27 13.59 1.08 18.65
C ARG A 27 13.71 2.58 18.93
N GLY A 28 13.55 3.01 20.19
CA GLY A 28 13.69 4.41 20.61
C GLY A 28 12.46 5.27 20.31
N ALA A 29 11.29 4.65 20.14
CA ALA A 29 10.04 5.36 19.96
C ALA A 29 9.54 5.96 21.28
N LEU A 30 9.15 7.22 21.28
CA LEU A 30 8.35 7.77 22.37
C LEU A 30 7.01 7.02 22.43
N ARG A 31 6.47 6.83 23.64
CA ARG A 31 5.19 6.12 23.83
C ARG A 31 4.07 6.74 23.00
N SER A 32 4.02 8.08 22.91
CA SER A 32 3.05 8.83 22.12
C SER A 32 3.19 8.56 20.61
N GLU A 33 4.42 8.51 20.09
CA GLU A 33 4.72 8.19 18.69
C GLU A 33 4.26 6.76 18.36
N LEU A 34 4.60 5.80 19.22
CA LEU A 34 4.18 4.40 19.07
C LEU A 34 2.65 4.28 19.08
N THR A 35 1.95 4.99 19.98
CA THR A 35 0.49 5.01 20.02
C THR A 35 -0.11 5.58 18.74
N GLU A 36 0.45 6.67 18.19
CA GLU A 36 -0.01 7.24 16.92
C GLU A 36 0.16 6.25 15.75
N ILE A 37 1.32 5.60 15.66
CA ILE A 37 1.61 4.58 14.64
C ILE A 37 0.65 3.41 14.74
N LEU A 38 0.44 2.85 15.93
CA LEU A 38 -0.47 1.72 16.14
C LEU A 38 -1.93 2.09 15.86
N THR A 39 -2.30 3.35 16.09
CA THR A 39 -3.65 3.86 15.78
C THR A 39 -3.88 3.94 14.28
N LYS A 40 -2.90 4.48 13.53
CA LYS A 40 -2.97 4.61 12.07
C LYS A 40 -2.76 3.27 11.35
N VAL A 41 -1.93 2.39 11.91
CA VAL A 41 -1.47 1.16 11.24
C VAL A 41 -1.40 -0.04 12.19
N PRO A 42 -2.55 -0.52 12.69
CA PRO A 42 -2.58 -1.60 13.68
C PRO A 42 -2.08 -2.94 13.14
N LYS A 43 -2.11 -3.15 11.81
CA LYS A 43 -1.65 -4.38 11.14
C LYS A 43 -0.15 -4.63 11.28
N ILE A 44 0.64 -3.65 11.72
CA ILE A 44 2.06 -3.87 12.07
C ILE A 44 2.21 -4.97 13.14
N LEU A 45 1.22 -5.10 14.02
CA LEU A 45 1.15 -6.14 15.04
C LEU A 45 0.89 -7.54 14.47
N ALA A 46 0.48 -7.66 13.20
CA ALA A 46 0.29 -8.95 12.53
C ALA A 46 1.56 -9.47 11.83
N MET A 47 2.56 -8.61 11.62
CA MET A 47 3.75 -8.96 10.84
C MET A 47 4.58 -10.03 11.56
N LYS A 48 5.00 -11.07 10.82
CA LYS A 48 5.68 -12.25 11.39
C LYS A 48 7.20 -12.12 11.48
N LYS A 49 7.81 -11.21 10.71
CA LYS A 49 9.27 -11.07 10.60
C LYS A 49 9.71 -9.75 11.20
N ASP A 50 10.46 -9.77 12.29
CA ASP A 50 10.92 -8.56 12.99
C ASP A 50 11.70 -7.60 12.08
N LYS A 51 12.52 -8.12 11.16
CA LYS A 51 13.22 -7.29 10.17
C LYS A 51 12.25 -6.56 9.23
N ALA A 52 11.18 -7.22 8.79
CA ALA A 52 10.16 -6.60 7.95
C ALA A 52 9.33 -5.59 8.75
N THR A 53 8.96 -5.95 9.98
CA THR A 53 8.27 -5.06 10.93
C THR A 53 9.09 -3.80 11.18
N SER A 54 10.42 -3.94 11.34
CA SER A 54 11.35 -2.83 11.57
C SER A 54 11.40 -1.85 10.40
N VAL A 55 11.60 -2.35 9.18
CA VAL A 55 11.63 -1.53 7.96
C VAL A 55 10.30 -0.83 7.73
N TYR A 56 9.20 -1.53 8.01
CA TYR A 56 7.86 -0.99 7.91
C TYR A 56 7.60 0.12 8.94
N TYR A 57 8.02 -0.11 10.19
CA TYR A 57 7.93 0.87 11.28
C TYR A 57 8.63 2.18 10.92
N ASP A 58 9.89 2.12 10.50
CA ASP A 58 10.65 3.32 10.13
C ASP A 58 9.96 4.10 9.03
N PHE A 59 9.46 3.40 8.03
CA PHE A 59 8.80 4.05 6.91
C PHE A 59 7.48 4.74 7.33
N VAL A 60 6.67 4.10 8.17
CA VAL A 60 5.44 4.70 8.71
C VAL A 60 5.77 5.93 9.57
N LYS A 61 6.81 5.83 10.41
CA LYS A 61 7.30 6.94 11.22
C LYS A 61 7.68 8.13 10.34
N GLU A 62 8.43 7.90 9.26
CA GLU A 62 8.81 8.98 8.35
C GLU A 62 7.60 9.59 7.64
N ILE A 63 6.63 8.81 7.16
CA ILE A 63 5.38 9.38 6.60
C ILE A 63 4.65 10.27 7.60
N ILE A 64 4.53 9.83 8.86
CA ILE A 64 3.81 10.58 9.90
C ILE A 64 4.53 11.89 10.20
N LYS A 65 5.86 11.88 10.29
CA LYS A 65 6.66 13.11 10.45
C LYS A 65 6.49 14.04 9.24
N ALA A 66 6.55 13.48 8.04
CA ALA A 66 6.44 14.23 6.80
C ALA A 66 5.09 14.95 6.64
N ASP A 67 4.03 14.34 7.17
CA ASP A 67 2.67 14.89 7.15
C ASP A 67 2.49 16.04 8.15
N LYS A 68 3.23 16.01 9.26
CA LYS A 68 3.30 17.12 10.23
C LYS A 68 4.19 18.26 9.74
N SER A 69 5.13 17.96 8.85
CA SER A 69 6.01 18.94 8.22
C SER A 69 5.34 19.55 6.98
N SER A 70 5.46 20.87 6.81
CA SER A 70 5.12 21.51 5.53
C SER A 70 6.08 21.11 4.41
N LYS A 71 7.27 20.61 4.75
CA LYS A 71 8.34 20.20 3.84
C LYS A 71 8.53 18.69 3.90
N PHE A 72 7.93 17.96 2.97
CA PHE A 72 8.19 16.52 2.79
C PHE A 72 9.56 16.30 2.10
N GLU A 73 10.02 17.29 1.32
CA GLU A 73 11.27 17.29 0.54
C GLU A 73 12.53 17.02 1.39
N THR A 74 12.56 17.44 2.66
CA THR A 74 13.71 17.25 3.55
C THR A 74 13.98 15.78 3.92
N LEU A 75 13.08 14.85 3.61
CA LEU A 75 13.25 13.42 3.87
C LEU A 75 13.97 12.67 2.74
N CYS A 76 14.10 13.28 1.55
CA CYS A 76 14.70 12.63 0.38
C CYS A 76 16.23 12.66 0.38
N HIS A 77 16.89 13.46 1.23
CA HIS A 77 18.29 13.84 0.98
C HIS A 77 19.34 13.39 2.01
N SER A 78 18.97 12.92 3.21
CA SER A 78 19.97 12.88 4.29
C SER A 78 20.65 11.54 4.59
N SER A 79 20.21 10.39 4.08
CA SER A 79 20.80 9.11 4.56
C SER A 79 20.59 7.84 3.72
N LEU A 80 19.86 7.88 2.60
CA LEU A 80 19.57 6.67 1.82
C LEU A 80 20.40 6.62 0.54
N PRO A 81 20.96 5.45 0.18
CA PRO A 81 21.58 5.28 -1.14
C PRO A 81 20.56 5.61 -2.23
N HIS A 82 20.95 6.45 -3.16
CA HIS A 82 20.15 6.83 -4.33
C HIS A 82 19.71 5.55 -5.08
N GLY A 83 18.41 5.43 -5.37
CA GLY A 83 17.85 4.25 -6.05
C GLY A 83 17.62 3.03 -5.13
N SER A 84 17.79 3.17 -3.81
CA SER A 84 17.39 2.12 -2.88
C SER A 84 15.87 1.89 -2.88
N ARG A 85 15.43 0.70 -2.44
CA ARG A 85 14.00 0.39 -2.29
C ARG A 85 13.27 1.35 -1.35
N GLN A 86 13.97 1.99 -0.42
CA GLN A 86 13.38 2.98 0.50
C GLN A 86 13.27 4.35 -0.16
N ASP A 87 14.28 4.77 -0.92
CA ASP A 87 14.27 6.02 -1.69
C ASP A 87 13.11 6.04 -2.71
N ASN A 88 12.95 4.96 -3.48
CA ASN A 88 11.82 4.78 -4.41
C ASN A 88 10.47 4.85 -3.70
N LYS A 89 10.39 4.34 -2.46
CA LYS A 89 9.17 4.40 -1.66
C LYS A 89 8.80 5.81 -1.26
N ILE A 90 9.76 6.58 -0.77
CA ILE A 90 9.56 7.97 -0.34
C ILE A 90 9.14 8.83 -1.55
N ARG A 91 9.87 8.73 -2.67
CA ARG A 91 9.55 9.46 -3.91
C ARG A 91 8.14 9.16 -4.40
N ASN A 92 7.74 7.90 -4.46
CA ASN A 92 6.41 7.56 -4.95
C ASN A 92 5.30 8.00 -3.98
N VAL A 93 5.57 8.05 -2.66
CA VAL A 93 4.63 8.64 -1.69
C VAL A 93 4.49 10.15 -1.91
N LEU A 94 5.56 10.87 -2.23
CA LEU A 94 5.50 12.28 -2.62
C LEU A 94 4.55 12.51 -3.79
N VAL A 95 4.73 11.75 -4.86
CA VAL A 95 3.90 11.85 -6.07
C VAL A 95 2.42 11.60 -5.75
N LEU A 96 2.13 10.59 -4.91
CA LEU A 96 0.76 10.31 -4.49
C LEU A 96 0.18 11.43 -3.63
N ARG A 97 0.98 12.07 -2.79
CA ARG A 97 0.58 13.23 -1.98
C ARG A 97 0.23 14.42 -2.86
N GLU A 98 1.06 14.71 -3.87
CA GLU A 98 0.81 15.79 -4.84
C GLU A 98 -0.48 15.56 -5.63
N LEU A 99 -0.81 14.29 -5.92
CA LEU A 99 -2.10 13.89 -6.50
C LEU A 99 -3.29 13.97 -5.53
N GLY A 100 -3.07 14.37 -4.27
CA GLY A 100 -4.12 14.53 -3.27
C GLY A 100 -4.58 13.22 -2.62
N VAL A 101 -3.80 12.14 -2.73
CA VAL A 101 -4.11 10.87 -2.07
C VAL A 101 -4.00 11.04 -0.54
N PRO A 102 -5.06 10.70 0.23
CA PRO A 102 -5.05 10.83 1.68
C PRO A 102 -3.99 9.94 2.35
N GLN A 103 -3.32 10.47 3.39
CA GLN A 103 -2.26 9.76 4.12
C GLN A 103 -2.64 8.34 4.57
N ARG A 104 -3.88 8.14 5.03
CA ARG A 104 -4.39 6.82 5.45
C ARG A 104 -4.24 5.73 4.38
N LEU A 105 -4.22 6.12 3.11
CA LEU A 105 -4.10 5.21 1.97
C LEU A 105 -2.64 4.87 1.64
N PHE A 106 -1.66 5.70 2.02
CA PHE A 106 -0.23 5.38 1.87
C PHE A 106 0.12 4.10 2.64
N PHE A 107 -0.43 3.93 3.85
CA PHE A 107 -0.19 2.74 4.66
C PHE A 107 -0.66 1.45 3.98
N ALA A 108 -1.76 1.50 3.21
CA ALA A 108 -2.26 0.34 2.47
C ALA A 108 -1.33 -0.09 1.33
N LEU A 109 -0.58 0.84 0.73
CA LEU A 109 0.42 0.57 -0.32
C LEU A 109 1.70 -0.10 0.22
N LEU A 110 1.95 0.02 1.52
CA LEU A 110 3.21 -0.39 2.13
C LEU A 110 3.16 -1.77 2.78
N ILE A 111 1.95 -2.25 3.12
CA ILE A 111 1.73 -3.54 3.79
C ILE A 111 1.77 -4.70 2.79
N SER A 112 1.71 -4.45 1.48
CA SER A 112 1.78 -5.53 0.49
C SER A 112 3.21 -6.00 0.26
N ASP A 113 3.42 -7.33 0.34
CA ASP A 113 4.65 -8.02 -0.07
C ASP A 113 5.04 -7.76 -1.54
N HIS A 114 4.07 -7.33 -2.35
CA HIS A 114 4.30 -6.84 -3.70
C HIS A 114 4.68 -5.36 -3.65
N SER A 115 5.93 -5.10 -3.98
CA SER A 115 6.57 -3.80 -3.97
C SER A 115 6.00 -2.85 -5.04
N LEU A 116 4.79 -2.36 -4.83
CA LEU A 116 4.12 -1.34 -5.67
C LEU A 116 4.94 -0.08 -5.86
N VAL A 117 5.92 0.11 -4.97
CA VAL A 117 6.56 1.39 -4.72
C VAL A 117 8.09 1.30 -4.90
N CYS A 118 8.60 0.23 -5.51
CA CYS A 118 10.05 0.01 -5.67
C CYS A 118 10.58 0.31 -7.08
N GLY A 119 9.73 0.45 -8.10
CA GLY A 119 10.14 0.83 -9.46
C GLY A 119 9.72 2.25 -9.81
N GLU A 120 10.59 3.04 -10.43
CA GLU A 120 10.28 4.41 -10.85
C GLU A 120 9.38 4.43 -12.09
N GLY A 121 9.88 3.91 -13.22
CA GLY A 121 9.17 3.97 -14.51
C GLY A 121 7.81 3.25 -14.45
N LYS A 122 7.81 2.00 -13.97
CA LYS A 122 6.56 1.21 -13.88
C LYS A 122 5.52 1.86 -12.97
N PHE A 123 5.95 2.51 -11.88
CA PHE A 123 5.03 3.18 -10.97
C PHE A 123 4.38 4.39 -11.66
N GLN A 124 5.18 5.26 -12.29
CA GLN A 124 4.67 6.44 -12.99
C GLN A 124 3.72 6.06 -14.13
N GLU A 125 4.07 5.03 -14.91
CA GLU A 125 3.21 4.51 -15.98
C GLU A 125 1.88 3.98 -15.44
N SER A 126 1.92 3.17 -14.38
CA SER A 126 0.72 2.62 -13.74
C SER A 126 -0.16 3.72 -13.15
N LEU A 127 0.47 4.73 -12.55
CA LEU A 127 -0.21 5.87 -11.96
C LEU A 127 -0.94 6.70 -13.01
N LYS A 128 -0.26 7.00 -14.12
CA LYS A 128 -0.84 7.69 -15.27
C LYS A 128 -2.06 6.93 -15.81
N LYS A 129 -1.94 5.62 -16.04
CA LYS A 129 -3.05 4.77 -16.51
C LYS A 129 -4.27 4.86 -15.57
N VAL A 130 -4.07 4.76 -14.25
CA VAL A 130 -5.18 4.81 -13.28
C VAL A 130 -5.86 6.18 -13.21
N VAL A 131 -5.09 7.26 -13.37
CA VAL A 131 -5.62 8.62 -13.47
C VAL A 131 -6.42 8.80 -14.76
N GLU A 132 -5.91 8.33 -15.90
CA GLU A 132 -6.59 8.38 -17.21
C GLU A 132 -7.89 7.55 -17.22
N MET A 133 -7.91 6.42 -16.51
CA MET A 133 -9.12 5.63 -16.27
C MET A 133 -10.14 6.37 -15.38
N GLY A 134 -9.80 7.54 -14.83
CA GLY A 134 -10.69 8.42 -14.05
C GLY A 134 -10.92 7.95 -12.62
N PHE A 135 -9.97 7.25 -11.97
CA PHE A 135 -10.13 6.87 -10.56
C PHE A 135 -9.86 8.06 -9.66
N ASP A 136 -10.75 8.31 -8.70
CA ASP A 136 -10.56 9.38 -7.70
C ASP A 136 -9.42 9.02 -6.73
N PRO A 137 -8.30 9.79 -6.72
CA PRO A 137 -7.16 9.59 -5.82
C PRO A 137 -7.52 9.53 -4.33
N LYS A 138 -8.68 10.07 -3.94
CA LYS A 138 -9.14 10.11 -2.54
C LYS A 138 -9.76 8.82 -2.04
N THR A 139 -9.96 7.84 -2.92
CA THR A 139 -10.69 6.59 -2.63
C THR A 139 -9.75 5.40 -2.46
N SER A 140 -10.17 4.39 -1.68
CA SER A 140 -9.43 3.11 -1.61
C SER A 140 -9.39 2.39 -2.95
N ARG A 141 -10.40 2.59 -3.81
CA ARG A 141 -10.46 2.01 -5.16
C ARG A 141 -9.30 2.45 -6.03
N PHE A 142 -8.82 3.69 -5.88
CA PHE A 142 -7.62 4.16 -6.58
C PHE A 142 -6.39 3.31 -6.24
N ILE A 143 -6.21 2.99 -4.95
CA ILE A 143 -5.11 2.15 -4.47
C ILE A 143 -5.23 0.72 -4.98
N GLU A 144 -6.44 0.18 -5.00
CA GLU A 144 -6.73 -1.16 -5.52
C GLU A 144 -6.49 -1.25 -7.02
N ALA A 145 -6.88 -0.23 -7.79
CA ALA A 145 -6.64 -0.14 -9.23
C ALA A 145 -5.15 0.03 -9.55
N LEU A 146 -4.46 0.92 -8.84
CA LEU A 146 -3.01 1.08 -8.95
C LEU A 146 -2.29 -0.23 -8.65
N ARG A 147 -2.79 -0.99 -7.68
CA ARG A 147 -2.28 -2.33 -7.39
C ARG A 147 -2.46 -3.30 -8.54
N ALA A 148 -3.65 -3.34 -9.14
CA ALA A 148 -3.94 -4.23 -10.26
C ALA A 148 -3.07 -3.91 -11.48
N VAL A 149 -3.07 -2.64 -11.91
CA VAL A 149 -2.33 -2.18 -13.10
C VAL A 149 -0.82 -2.31 -12.91
N TYR A 150 -0.29 -2.10 -11.71
CA TYR A 150 1.13 -2.28 -11.47
C TYR A 150 1.56 -3.76 -11.46
N GLN A 151 0.70 -4.68 -11.06
CA GLN A 151 1.04 -6.10 -10.98
C GLN A 151 0.93 -6.80 -12.34
N LEU A 152 -0.04 -6.41 -13.15
CA LEU A 152 -0.33 -7.03 -14.44
C LEU A 152 0.38 -6.28 -15.57
N SER A 153 0.87 -7.00 -16.58
CA SER A 153 1.25 -6.38 -17.85
C SER A 153 0.00 -6.08 -18.67
N ASP A 154 0.09 -5.18 -19.65
CA ASP A 154 -1.03 -4.90 -20.55
C ASP A 154 -1.52 -6.17 -21.26
N LYS A 155 -0.59 -7.05 -21.65
CA LYS A 155 -0.91 -8.39 -22.18
C LYS A 155 -1.71 -9.23 -21.17
N ALA A 156 -1.29 -9.29 -19.92
CA ALA A 156 -1.99 -10.05 -18.89
C ALA A 156 -3.38 -9.46 -18.59
N ILE A 157 -3.54 -8.13 -18.64
CA ILE A 157 -4.85 -7.48 -18.52
C ILE A 157 -5.73 -7.89 -19.68
N GLN A 158 -5.22 -7.86 -20.92
CA GLN A 158 -6.00 -8.24 -22.10
C GLN A 158 -6.42 -9.71 -22.05
N GLU A 159 -5.51 -10.63 -21.72
CA GLU A 159 -5.84 -12.06 -21.57
C GLU A 159 -6.95 -12.28 -20.53
N LYS A 160 -7.00 -11.46 -19.47
CA LYS A 160 -8.08 -11.52 -18.47
C LYS A 160 -9.39 -10.98 -19.01
N VAL A 161 -9.37 -9.89 -19.76
CA VAL A 161 -10.57 -9.35 -20.43
C VAL A 161 -11.12 -10.39 -21.39
N ASP A 162 -10.27 -11.03 -22.20
CA ASP A 162 -10.67 -12.06 -23.15
C ASP A 162 -11.32 -13.28 -22.46
N VAL A 163 -10.88 -13.65 -21.25
CA VAL A 163 -11.53 -14.70 -20.44
C VAL A 163 -12.96 -14.30 -20.11
N TYR A 164 -13.19 -13.06 -19.66
CA TYR A 164 -14.54 -12.60 -19.33
C TYR A 164 -15.42 -12.47 -20.58
N GLU A 165 -14.86 -12.09 -21.73
CA GLU A 165 -15.59 -12.11 -23.01
C GLU A 165 -16.03 -13.52 -23.40
N ARG A 166 -15.16 -14.53 -23.24
CA ARG A 166 -15.54 -15.94 -23.45
C ARG A 166 -16.62 -16.43 -22.47
N LEU A 167 -16.74 -15.79 -21.31
CA LEU A 167 -17.80 -16.04 -20.33
C LEU A 167 -19.09 -15.26 -20.63
N GLY A 168 -19.14 -14.48 -21.73
CA GLY A 168 -20.32 -13.77 -22.19
C GLY A 168 -20.44 -12.32 -21.72
N PHE A 169 -19.43 -11.75 -21.07
CA PHE A 169 -19.43 -10.33 -20.70
C PHE A 169 -19.02 -9.46 -21.89
N ALA A 170 -19.69 -8.32 -22.08
CA ALA A 170 -19.19 -7.30 -23.00
C ALA A 170 -17.93 -6.65 -22.40
N VAL A 171 -16.96 -6.27 -23.24
CA VAL A 171 -15.73 -5.56 -22.81
C VAL A 171 -16.05 -4.35 -21.94
N GLY A 172 -17.07 -3.57 -22.31
CA GLY A 172 -17.53 -2.42 -21.54
C GLY A 172 -17.98 -2.78 -20.11
N ASP A 173 -18.65 -3.92 -19.93
CA ASP A 173 -19.08 -4.40 -18.62
C ASP A 173 -17.90 -4.83 -17.76
N VAL A 174 -16.89 -5.48 -18.35
CA VAL A 174 -15.65 -5.85 -17.67
C VAL A 174 -14.96 -4.61 -17.10
N TRP A 175 -14.85 -3.54 -17.89
CA TRP A 175 -14.28 -2.28 -17.42
C TRP A 175 -15.16 -1.57 -16.38
N ALA A 176 -16.49 -1.65 -16.50
CA ALA A 176 -17.40 -1.14 -15.49
C ALA A 176 -17.26 -1.88 -14.14
N ILE A 177 -17.08 -3.21 -14.18
CA ILE A 177 -16.79 -4.03 -13.01
C ILE A 177 -15.43 -3.65 -12.43
N PHE A 178 -14.40 -3.48 -13.27
CA PHE A 178 -13.08 -3.02 -12.83
C PHE A 178 -13.16 -1.71 -12.06
N LYS A 179 -13.94 -0.77 -12.57
CA LYS A 179 -14.13 0.53 -11.94
C LYS A 179 -14.73 0.43 -10.54
N LYS A 180 -15.67 -0.50 -10.36
CA LYS A 180 -16.36 -0.73 -9.08
C LYS A 180 -15.52 -1.57 -8.11
N TRP A 181 -14.80 -2.57 -8.60
CA TRP A 181 -14.06 -3.54 -7.81
C TRP A 181 -12.74 -3.99 -8.46
N PRO A 182 -11.67 -3.17 -8.40
CA PRO A 182 -10.43 -3.41 -9.16
C PRO A 182 -9.72 -4.73 -8.87
N GLN A 183 -9.91 -5.29 -7.66
CA GLN A 183 -9.30 -6.56 -7.27
C GLN A 183 -9.73 -7.75 -8.14
N PHE A 184 -10.87 -7.66 -8.84
CA PHE A 184 -11.39 -8.79 -9.63
C PHE A 184 -10.46 -9.21 -10.78
N LEU A 185 -9.70 -8.27 -11.38
CA LEU A 185 -8.73 -8.56 -12.45
C LEU A 185 -7.45 -9.25 -11.93
N ILE A 186 -7.15 -9.14 -10.64
CA ILE A 186 -5.93 -9.72 -10.04
C ILE A 186 -6.06 -11.25 -9.88
N ASN A 187 -7.28 -11.78 -9.91
CA ASN A 187 -7.51 -13.21 -9.73
C ASN A 187 -6.91 -14.05 -10.87
N SER A 188 -6.31 -15.19 -10.52
CA SER A 188 -5.88 -16.21 -11.50
C SER A 188 -7.07 -16.71 -12.30
N GLU A 189 -6.86 -17.17 -13.54
CA GLU A 189 -7.95 -17.71 -14.38
C GLU A 189 -8.68 -18.86 -13.69
N LYS A 190 -7.94 -19.75 -13.00
CA LYS A 190 -8.49 -20.81 -12.14
C LYS A 190 -9.42 -20.34 -11.00
N LYS A 191 -9.38 -19.06 -10.62
CA LYS A 191 -10.29 -18.47 -9.62
C LYS A 191 -11.48 -17.76 -10.26
N ILE A 192 -11.40 -17.50 -11.57
CA ILE A 192 -12.43 -16.83 -12.37
C ILE A 192 -13.38 -17.88 -12.94
N LEU A 193 -12.82 -19.00 -13.42
CA LEU A 193 -13.53 -20.24 -13.78
C LEU A 193 -13.81 -21.09 -12.54
#